data_AF-A0A961JBV4-F1
#
_entry.id   AF-A0A961JBV4-F1
#
_cell.length_a   1.000
_cell.length_b   1.000
_cell.length_c   1.000
_cell.angle_alpha   90.00
_cell.angle_beta   90.00
_cell.angle_gamma   90.00
#
_symmetry.space_group_name_H-M   'P 1'
#
loop_
_entity.id
_entity.type
_entity.pdbx_description
1 polymer ?
#
loop_
_entity_poly.entity_id
_entity_poly.type
_entity_poly.pdbx_seq_one_letter_code
_entity_poly.pdbx_strand_id
1 'polypeptide(L)'
;IFVTAWLILLSLPVLAGAITMLLMDRNFGTTFFDPAGGGDPILYQHILWFFGHPEVYIVILPGFGLISHVFATFSKKPVFGYLPMVWALIAIGVIGFVVWAHHMYTVGLSLQQQSYFMLATMVIAVPTGIKIFSWIATMWGGSVEFKTPMLFAFGFLILFTIGGVTGVVLSQAGVDRIYHDTYYVVAHFHYTMSMGAAFTIFAGIYFWIGKMSGRQYPEALGKLHFWMFFIGVNLTFFPQHFLGRQGMPRRYIDYPEAFAYWNKISSYGALLSFASFILFIGIVFYTLRAGKRITENNYWNEYADTLEWTLPSPPPEHTFETLPKPSDWDKGHAH
;
A
#
# COMPACT_ATOMS: atom_id res chain seq x y z
N ILE A 1 3.67 -3.92 -11.63
CA ILE A 1 4.18 -2.88 -12.54
C ILE A 1 3.34 -2.74 -13.81
N PHE A 2 3.16 -3.79 -14.63
CA PHE A 2 2.37 -3.69 -15.87
C PHE A 2 0.95 -3.11 -15.65
N VAL A 3 0.17 -3.65 -14.71
CA VAL A 3 -1.17 -3.13 -14.37
C VAL A 3 -1.10 -1.68 -13.85
N THR A 4 -0.09 -1.37 -13.03
CA THR A 4 0.17 -0.01 -12.51
C THR A 4 0.38 1.00 -13.64
N ALA A 5 1.13 0.63 -14.69
CA ALA A 5 1.37 1.51 -15.83
C ALA A 5 0.08 1.85 -16.59
N TRP A 6 -0.82 0.88 -16.78
CA TRP A 6 -2.14 1.13 -17.37
C TRP A 6 -3.02 2.03 -16.51
N LEU A 7 -3.03 1.80 -15.19
CA LEU A 7 -3.75 2.67 -14.26
C LEU A 7 -3.25 4.12 -14.36
N ILE A 8 -1.94 4.33 -14.35
CA ILE A 8 -1.30 5.65 -14.51
C ILE A 8 -1.74 6.30 -15.82
N LEU A 9 -1.61 5.58 -16.94
CA LEU A 9 -1.93 6.07 -18.28
C LEU A 9 -3.38 6.55 -18.39
N LEU A 10 -4.32 5.83 -17.78
CA LEU A 10 -5.75 6.09 -17.91
C LEU A 10 -6.30 7.07 -16.85
N SER A 11 -5.68 7.17 -15.66
CA SER A 11 -6.19 8.00 -14.56
C SER A 11 -5.55 9.39 -14.47
N LEU A 12 -4.25 9.53 -14.70
CA LEU A 12 -3.55 10.82 -14.54
C LEU A 12 -4.09 11.95 -15.44
N PRO A 13 -4.46 11.71 -16.72
CA PRO A 13 -5.03 12.76 -17.56
C PRO A 13 -6.29 13.39 -16.97
N VAL A 14 -7.07 12.62 -16.20
CA VAL A 14 -8.30 13.10 -15.56
C VAL A 14 -8.00 14.10 -14.44
N LEU A 15 -6.98 13.83 -13.60
CA LEU A 15 -6.51 14.80 -12.61
C LEU A 15 -5.94 16.06 -13.27
N ALA A 16 -5.15 15.90 -14.34
CA ALA A 16 -4.63 17.04 -15.09
C ALA A 16 -5.76 17.93 -15.62
N GLY A 17 -6.86 17.33 -16.08
CA GLY A 17 -8.09 18.04 -16.43
C GLY A 17 -8.71 18.80 -15.26
N ALA A 18 -8.91 18.16 -14.09
CA ALA A 18 -9.44 18.80 -12.88
C ALA A 18 -8.62 20.03 -12.46
N ILE A 19 -7.30 19.88 -12.39
CA ILE A 19 -6.38 20.95 -12.00
C ILE A 19 -6.42 22.08 -13.02
N THR A 20 -6.44 21.75 -14.31
CA THR A 20 -6.51 22.76 -15.38
C THR A 20 -7.80 23.56 -15.27
N MET A 21 -8.96 22.91 -15.16
CA MET A 21 -10.25 23.61 -14.98
C MET A 21 -10.25 24.50 -13.73
N LEU A 22 -9.70 24.00 -12.61
CA LEU A 22 -9.63 24.77 -11.37
C LEU A 22 -8.72 26.02 -11.52
N LEU A 23 -7.60 25.88 -12.22
CA LEU A 23 -6.70 26.99 -12.52
C LEU A 23 -7.34 27.99 -13.49
N MET A 24 -8.15 27.52 -14.45
CA MET A 24 -8.92 28.39 -15.35
C MET A 24 -9.96 29.21 -14.59
N ASP A 25 -10.69 28.58 -13.65
CA ASP A 25 -11.68 29.28 -12.82
C ASP A 25 -11.00 30.36 -11.96
N ARG A 26 -9.86 30.02 -11.37
CA ARG A 26 -9.13 30.93 -10.47
C ARG A 26 -8.44 32.09 -11.16
N ASN A 27 -7.91 31.91 -12.37
CA ASN A 27 -6.99 32.87 -12.99
C ASN A 27 -7.53 33.52 -14.27
N PHE A 28 -8.52 32.91 -14.93
CA PHE A 28 -8.99 33.33 -16.25
C PHE A 28 -10.51 33.57 -16.32
N GLY A 29 -11.21 33.44 -15.19
CA GLY A 29 -12.64 33.77 -15.08
C GLY A 29 -13.58 32.77 -15.74
N THR A 30 -13.13 31.52 -15.98
CA THR A 30 -14.07 30.44 -16.29
C THR A 30 -14.87 30.05 -15.05
N THR A 31 -15.91 29.25 -15.22
CA THR A 31 -16.83 28.88 -14.14
C THR A 31 -17.21 27.40 -14.19
N PHE A 32 -16.22 26.51 -14.36
CA PHE A 32 -16.43 25.06 -14.37
C PHE A 32 -17.05 24.55 -13.06
N PHE A 33 -16.58 25.07 -11.93
CA PHE A 33 -16.99 24.61 -10.59
C PHE A 33 -17.73 25.69 -9.77
N ASP A 34 -17.80 26.93 -10.25
CA ASP A 34 -18.51 28.03 -9.56
C ASP A 34 -20.02 28.05 -9.90
N PRO A 35 -20.91 27.79 -8.92
CA PRO A 35 -22.36 27.85 -9.14
C PRO A 35 -22.86 29.21 -9.63
N ALA A 36 -22.18 30.32 -9.26
CA ALA A 36 -22.58 31.65 -9.68
C ALA A 36 -22.49 31.85 -11.21
N GLY A 37 -21.61 31.10 -11.87
CA GLY A 37 -21.49 31.03 -13.32
C GLY A 37 -22.09 29.77 -13.95
N GLY A 38 -22.92 29.02 -13.21
CA GLY A 38 -23.57 27.79 -13.69
C GLY A 38 -22.71 26.52 -13.60
N GLY A 39 -21.54 26.57 -12.96
CA GLY A 39 -20.67 25.42 -12.70
C GLY A 39 -21.19 24.50 -11.57
N ASP A 40 -20.57 23.33 -11.45
CA ASP A 40 -20.94 22.33 -10.43
C ASP A 40 -19.74 21.98 -9.51
N PRO A 41 -19.78 22.35 -8.22
CA PRO A 41 -18.75 21.96 -7.25
C PRO A 41 -18.62 20.43 -7.06
N ILE A 42 -19.69 19.66 -7.27
CA ILE A 42 -19.66 18.19 -7.14
C ILE A 42 -18.97 17.55 -8.34
N LEU A 43 -18.98 18.19 -9.51
CA LEU A 43 -18.19 17.75 -10.67
C LEU A 43 -16.70 17.65 -10.31
N TYR A 44 -16.15 18.62 -9.58
CA TYR A 44 -14.76 18.56 -9.12
C TYR A 44 -14.49 17.28 -8.32
N GLN A 45 -15.41 16.91 -7.41
CA GLN A 45 -15.27 15.69 -6.62
C GLN A 45 -15.31 14.43 -7.48
N HIS A 46 -16.21 14.34 -8.45
CA HIS A 46 -16.25 13.20 -9.36
C HIS A 46 -14.94 13.02 -10.12
N ILE A 47 -14.38 14.09 -10.67
CA ILE A 47 -13.16 14.04 -11.48
C ILE A 47 -11.94 13.75 -10.59
N LEU A 48 -11.86 14.40 -9.43
CA LEU A 48 -10.80 14.16 -8.46
C LEU A 48 -10.80 12.70 -8.01
N TRP A 49 -11.96 12.15 -7.62
CA TRP A 49 -12.05 10.78 -7.13
C TRP A 49 -11.92 9.74 -8.23
N PHE A 50 -12.36 10.06 -9.46
CA PHE A 50 -12.10 9.20 -10.63
C PHE A 50 -10.60 8.95 -10.82
N PHE A 51 -9.75 9.92 -10.51
CA PHE A 51 -8.30 9.70 -10.39
C PHE A 51 -7.91 9.09 -9.03
N GLY A 52 -8.36 9.68 -7.93
CA GLY A 52 -7.86 9.41 -6.59
C GLY A 52 -8.11 7.97 -6.14
N HIS A 53 -9.15 7.33 -6.65
CA HIS A 53 -9.38 5.92 -6.33
C HIS A 53 -8.46 4.96 -7.11
N PRO A 54 -8.29 5.06 -8.44
CA PRO A 54 -7.19 4.39 -9.14
C PRO A 54 -5.81 4.67 -8.54
N GLU A 55 -5.53 5.88 -8.05
CA GLU A 55 -4.25 6.25 -7.44
C GLU A 55 -3.89 5.34 -6.26
N VAL A 56 -4.85 4.99 -5.41
CA VAL A 56 -4.56 4.09 -4.29
C VAL A 56 -4.10 2.70 -4.78
N TYR A 57 -4.60 2.25 -5.93
CA TYR A 57 -4.12 1.01 -6.56
C TYR A 57 -2.76 1.19 -7.24
N ILE A 58 -2.50 2.35 -7.85
CA ILE A 58 -1.20 2.68 -8.42
C ILE A 58 -0.11 2.52 -7.35
N VAL A 59 -0.37 3.00 -6.14
CA VAL A 59 0.56 2.94 -5.01
C VAL A 59 0.73 1.50 -4.48
N ILE A 60 -0.36 0.74 -4.29
CA ILE A 60 -0.27 -0.55 -3.58
C ILE A 60 0.11 -1.75 -4.47
N LEU A 61 -0.25 -1.74 -5.76
CA LEU A 61 -0.03 -2.89 -6.65
C LEU A 61 1.46 -3.25 -6.85
N PRO A 62 2.42 -2.31 -6.93
CA PRO A 62 3.85 -2.63 -6.89
C PRO A 62 4.25 -3.31 -5.59
N GLY A 63 3.75 -2.81 -4.45
CA GLY A 63 3.96 -3.40 -3.13
C GLY A 63 3.48 -4.85 -3.06
N PHE A 64 2.32 -5.16 -3.64
CA PHE A 64 1.85 -6.55 -3.73
C PHE A 64 2.79 -7.47 -4.50
N GLY A 65 3.39 -6.99 -5.59
CA GLY A 65 4.39 -7.75 -6.35
C GLY A 65 5.61 -8.05 -5.49
N LEU A 66 6.18 -7.00 -4.88
CA LEU A 66 7.31 -7.08 -3.96
C LEU A 66 7.08 -8.08 -2.83
N ILE A 67 5.92 -8.00 -2.15
CA ILE A 67 5.55 -8.91 -1.07
C ILE A 67 5.46 -10.36 -1.55
N SER A 68 5.02 -10.58 -2.79
CA SER A 68 4.98 -11.93 -3.37
C SER A 68 6.39 -12.51 -3.53
N HIS A 69 7.37 -11.72 -3.96
CA HIS A 69 8.77 -12.14 -4.03
C HIS A 69 9.35 -12.43 -2.65
N VAL A 70 9.12 -11.54 -1.67
CA VAL A 70 9.61 -11.73 -0.29
C VAL A 70 9.02 -13.01 0.31
N PHE A 71 7.72 -13.24 0.18
CA PHE A 71 7.10 -14.48 0.67
C PHE A 71 7.66 -15.72 -0.02
N ALA A 72 7.86 -15.71 -1.33
CA ALA A 72 8.41 -16.85 -2.05
C ALA A 72 9.86 -17.17 -1.59
N THR A 73 10.74 -16.16 -1.59
CA THR A 73 12.15 -16.30 -1.24
C THR A 73 12.36 -16.80 0.19
N PHE A 74 11.64 -16.23 1.17
CA PHE A 74 11.83 -16.61 2.57
C PHE A 74 10.93 -17.76 3.03
N SER A 75 9.97 -18.22 2.23
CA SER A 75 9.24 -19.48 2.48
C SER A 75 9.86 -20.67 1.76
N LYS A 76 10.86 -20.43 0.89
CA LYS A 76 11.53 -21.45 0.06
C LYS A 76 10.54 -22.22 -0.81
N LYS A 77 9.59 -21.49 -1.39
CA LYS A 77 8.50 -22.05 -2.20
C LYS A 77 8.10 -21.07 -3.30
N PRO A 78 7.67 -21.56 -4.48
CA PRO A 78 7.06 -20.70 -5.48
C PRO A 78 5.76 -20.09 -4.95
N VAL A 79 5.37 -18.97 -5.54
CA VAL A 79 4.10 -18.30 -5.22
C VAL A 79 2.93 -19.22 -5.53
N PHE A 80 2.09 -19.48 -4.52
CA PHE A 80 0.90 -20.29 -4.68
C PHE A 80 -0.18 -19.57 -5.49
N GLY A 81 -0.69 -20.23 -6.53
CA GLY A 81 -1.77 -19.68 -7.35
C GLY A 81 -1.35 -18.47 -8.17
N TYR A 82 -0.19 -18.55 -8.84
CA TYR A 82 0.32 -17.47 -9.70
C TYR A 82 -0.74 -16.92 -10.67
N LEU A 83 -1.40 -17.80 -11.44
CA LEU A 83 -2.41 -17.38 -12.41
C LEU A 83 -3.62 -16.67 -11.75
N PRO A 84 -4.27 -17.22 -10.70
CA PRO A 84 -5.25 -16.47 -9.90
C PRO A 84 -4.75 -15.11 -9.39
N MET A 85 -3.48 -15.01 -8.95
CA MET A 85 -2.92 -13.74 -8.48
C MET A 85 -2.75 -12.71 -9.60
N VAL A 86 -2.39 -13.13 -10.82
CA VAL A 86 -2.31 -12.26 -11.99
C VAL A 86 -3.71 -11.75 -12.36
N TRP A 87 -4.70 -12.63 -12.42
CA TRP A 87 -6.08 -12.23 -12.69
C TRP A 87 -6.65 -11.31 -11.62
N ALA A 88 -6.31 -11.54 -10.35
CA ALA A 88 -6.68 -10.64 -9.26
C ALA A 88 -6.09 -9.24 -9.43
N LEU A 89 -4.83 -9.12 -9.85
CA LEU A 89 -4.20 -7.81 -10.14
C LEU A 89 -4.92 -7.09 -11.29
N ILE A 90 -5.24 -7.80 -12.37
CA ILE A 90 -5.97 -7.25 -13.52
C ILE A 90 -7.36 -6.79 -13.08
N ALA A 91 -8.08 -7.62 -12.32
CA ALA A 91 -9.41 -7.30 -11.80
C ALA A 91 -9.39 -6.05 -10.90
N ILE A 92 -8.41 -5.92 -9.99
CA ILE A 92 -8.24 -4.71 -9.17
C ILE A 92 -8.01 -3.49 -10.08
N GLY A 93 -7.18 -3.61 -11.11
CA GLY A 93 -6.90 -2.52 -12.05
C GLY A 93 -8.14 -2.07 -12.81
N VAL A 94 -8.97 -2.99 -13.30
CA VAL A 94 -10.21 -2.67 -14.03
C VAL A 94 -11.27 -2.10 -13.08
N ILE A 95 -11.52 -2.78 -11.96
CA ILE A 95 -12.58 -2.38 -11.03
C ILE A 95 -12.25 -1.03 -10.37
N GLY A 96 -10.96 -0.68 -10.22
CA GLY A 96 -10.54 0.60 -9.67
C GLY A 96 -11.11 1.83 -10.39
N PHE A 97 -11.50 1.71 -11.66
CA PHE A 97 -12.14 2.79 -12.42
C PHE A 97 -13.65 2.91 -12.24
N VAL A 98 -14.32 1.96 -11.58
CA VAL A 98 -15.79 1.92 -11.50
C VAL A 98 -16.34 2.04 -10.07
N VAL A 99 -15.51 2.49 -9.13
CA VAL A 99 -15.89 2.53 -7.70
C VAL A 99 -15.66 3.88 -7.01
N TRP A 100 -15.15 4.89 -7.71
CA TRP A 100 -14.67 6.13 -7.10
C TRP A 100 -15.72 6.88 -6.26
N ALA A 101 -17.00 6.81 -6.61
CA ALA A 101 -18.02 7.58 -5.94
C ALA A 101 -18.36 7.07 -4.52
N HIS A 102 -17.73 5.98 -4.05
CA HIS A 102 -17.79 5.65 -2.62
C HIS A 102 -17.14 6.70 -1.72
N HIS A 103 -16.29 7.58 -2.26
CA HIS A 103 -15.77 8.75 -1.54
C HIS A 103 -16.80 9.88 -1.43
N MET A 104 -18.00 9.71 -2.01
CA MET A 104 -18.97 10.77 -2.24
C MET A 104 -20.37 10.41 -1.70
N TYR A 105 -20.52 9.39 -0.85
CA TYR A 105 -21.85 8.96 -0.38
C TYR A 105 -22.66 10.03 0.36
N THR A 106 -21.98 11.05 0.89
CA THR A 106 -22.58 12.16 1.65
C THR A 106 -22.89 13.39 0.81
N VAL A 107 -22.60 13.39 -0.51
CA VAL A 107 -22.79 14.58 -1.38
C VAL A 107 -24.19 14.67 -2.01
N GLY A 108 -25.08 13.73 -1.70
CA GLY A 108 -26.46 13.72 -2.23
C GLY A 108 -26.68 12.84 -3.46
N LEU A 109 -25.84 11.82 -3.69
CA LEU A 109 -26.07 10.81 -4.73
C LEU A 109 -27.44 10.13 -4.59
N SER A 110 -28.07 9.75 -5.71
CA SER A 110 -29.33 9.01 -5.68
C SER A 110 -29.15 7.63 -5.03
N LEU A 111 -30.25 7.04 -4.55
CA LEU A 111 -30.20 5.69 -3.96
C LEU A 111 -29.65 4.66 -4.95
N GLN A 112 -30.02 4.76 -6.23
CA GLN A 112 -29.53 3.85 -7.28
C GLN A 112 -28.02 3.99 -7.48
N GLN A 113 -27.50 5.22 -7.51
CA GLN A 113 -26.06 5.47 -7.60
C GLN A 113 -25.33 4.89 -6.38
N GLN A 114 -25.82 5.18 -5.16
CA GLN A 114 -25.23 4.65 -3.93
C GLN A 114 -25.19 3.11 -3.93
N SER A 115 -26.30 2.45 -4.29
CA SER A 115 -26.37 0.99 -4.36
C SER A 115 -25.38 0.39 -5.36
N TYR A 116 -25.24 0.99 -6.55
CA TYR A 116 -24.25 0.55 -7.54
C TYR A 116 -22.82 0.62 -6.98
N PHE A 117 -22.41 1.80 -6.50
CA PHE A 117 -21.04 2.00 -6.04
C PHE A 117 -20.73 1.19 -4.78
N MET A 118 -21.71 0.97 -3.91
CA MET A 118 -21.60 0.10 -2.74
C MET A 118 -21.27 -1.34 -3.15
N LEU A 119 -22.09 -1.93 -4.02
CA LEU A 119 -21.89 -3.30 -4.49
C LEU A 119 -20.57 -3.45 -5.27
N ALA A 120 -20.29 -2.51 -6.18
CA ALA A 120 -19.06 -2.53 -6.96
C ALA A 120 -17.80 -2.45 -6.07
N THR A 121 -17.82 -1.61 -5.02
CA THR A 121 -16.71 -1.49 -4.07
C THR A 121 -16.51 -2.76 -3.26
N MET A 122 -17.60 -3.41 -2.80
CA MET A 122 -17.51 -4.68 -2.07
C MET A 122 -16.86 -5.80 -2.91
N VAL A 123 -17.11 -5.82 -4.22
CA VAL A 123 -16.52 -6.82 -5.12
C VAL A 123 -14.99 -6.75 -5.14
N ILE A 124 -14.38 -5.59 -4.89
CA ILE A 124 -12.91 -5.44 -4.84
C ILE A 124 -12.28 -6.26 -3.70
N ALA A 125 -13.03 -6.54 -2.64
CA ALA A 125 -12.55 -7.38 -1.54
C ALA A 125 -12.20 -8.80 -2.02
N VAL A 126 -12.85 -9.31 -3.06
CA VAL A 126 -12.63 -10.67 -3.59
C VAL A 126 -11.23 -10.84 -4.20
N PRO A 127 -10.81 -10.08 -5.24
CA PRO A 127 -9.47 -10.23 -5.80
C PRO A 127 -8.37 -9.88 -4.78
N THR A 128 -8.63 -8.95 -3.88
CA THR A 128 -7.70 -8.65 -2.78
C THR A 128 -7.56 -9.84 -1.83
N GLY A 129 -8.67 -10.49 -1.48
CA GLY A 129 -8.70 -11.71 -0.65
C GLY A 129 -7.94 -12.86 -1.31
N ILE A 130 -8.11 -13.08 -2.62
CA ILE A 130 -7.35 -14.10 -3.37
C ILE A 130 -5.84 -13.93 -3.13
N LYS A 131 -5.32 -12.70 -3.18
CA LYS A 131 -3.90 -12.44 -2.94
C LYS A 131 -3.48 -12.72 -1.49
N ILE A 132 -4.29 -12.28 -0.51
CA ILE A 132 -4.05 -12.56 0.91
C ILE A 132 -3.93 -14.07 1.15
N PHE A 133 -4.89 -14.84 0.66
CA PHE A 133 -4.88 -16.30 0.83
C PHE A 133 -3.75 -16.98 0.05
N SER A 134 -3.42 -16.49 -1.16
CA SER A 134 -2.27 -16.99 -1.91
C SER A 134 -0.95 -16.78 -1.17
N TRP A 135 -0.74 -15.64 -0.50
CA TRP A 135 0.45 -15.42 0.32
C TRP A 135 0.51 -16.36 1.52
N ILE A 136 -0.61 -16.57 2.21
CA ILE A 136 -0.70 -17.54 3.31
C ILE A 136 -0.38 -18.96 2.81
N ALA A 137 -0.95 -19.37 1.68
CA ALA A 137 -0.70 -20.68 1.07
C ALA A 137 0.74 -20.84 0.55
N THR A 138 1.38 -19.74 0.12
CA THR A 138 2.81 -19.74 -0.25
C THR A 138 3.66 -20.13 0.95
N MET A 139 3.41 -19.52 2.12
CA MET A 139 4.10 -19.82 3.38
C MET A 139 3.76 -21.22 3.94
N TRP A 140 2.53 -21.69 3.74
CA TRP A 140 2.06 -22.96 4.28
C TRP A 140 2.92 -24.15 3.82
N GLY A 141 3.44 -24.93 4.76
CA GLY A 141 4.33 -26.07 4.46
C GLY A 141 5.69 -25.68 3.89
N GLY A 142 6.05 -24.40 3.87
CA GLY A 142 7.38 -23.90 3.54
C GLY A 142 8.34 -23.89 4.73
N SER A 143 9.61 -23.62 4.46
CA SER A 143 10.64 -23.42 5.50
C SER A 143 10.85 -21.92 5.70
N VAL A 144 10.04 -21.33 6.58
CA VAL A 144 9.95 -19.88 6.75
C VAL A 144 11.14 -19.31 7.51
N GLU A 145 11.88 -18.40 6.88
CA GLU A 145 12.95 -17.62 7.50
C GLU A 145 12.49 -16.22 7.90
N PHE A 146 12.48 -15.93 9.20
CA PHE A 146 12.12 -14.60 9.72
C PHE A 146 13.28 -13.61 9.64
N LYS A 147 13.71 -13.32 8.40
CA LYS A 147 14.59 -12.19 8.08
C LYS A 147 13.80 -10.88 8.12
N THR A 148 14.49 -9.75 8.23
CA THR A 148 13.87 -8.41 8.31
C THR A 148 12.85 -8.16 7.19
N PRO A 149 13.10 -8.45 5.89
CA PRO A 149 12.10 -8.22 4.85
C PRO A 149 10.84 -9.06 5.06
N MET A 150 11.01 -10.31 5.51
CA MET A 150 9.91 -11.22 5.81
C MET A 150 9.06 -10.70 6.97
N LEU A 151 9.67 -10.11 8.01
CA LEU A 151 8.92 -9.49 9.10
C LEU A 151 8.06 -8.33 8.61
N PHE A 152 8.62 -7.42 7.79
CA PHE A 152 7.83 -6.35 7.19
C PHE A 152 6.73 -6.89 6.26
N ALA A 153 6.95 -7.99 5.55
CA ALA A 153 5.92 -8.63 4.75
C ALA A 153 4.78 -9.22 5.60
N PHE A 154 5.10 -9.84 6.75
CA PHE A 154 4.11 -10.26 7.72
C PHE A 154 3.34 -9.08 8.34
N GLY A 155 4.06 -8.01 8.72
CA GLY A 155 3.45 -6.79 9.23
C GLY A 155 2.47 -6.19 8.23
N PHE A 156 2.88 -6.09 6.95
CA PHE A 156 2.01 -5.73 5.85
C PHE A 156 0.77 -6.62 5.79
N LEU A 157 0.93 -7.94 5.77
CA LEU A 157 -0.20 -8.89 5.67
C LEU A 157 -1.23 -8.67 6.78
N ILE A 158 -0.77 -8.50 8.02
CA ILE A 158 -1.65 -8.29 9.19
C ILE A 158 -2.35 -6.92 9.10
N LEU A 159 -1.59 -5.84 8.96
CA LEU A 159 -2.13 -4.48 8.95
C LEU A 159 -3.07 -4.26 7.77
N PHE A 160 -2.67 -4.72 6.58
CA PHE A 160 -3.47 -4.58 5.37
C PHE A 160 -4.77 -5.38 5.46
N THR A 161 -4.77 -6.56 6.09
CA THR A 161 -6.00 -7.35 6.31
C THR A 161 -6.94 -6.64 7.27
N ILE A 162 -6.44 -6.12 8.41
CA ILE A 162 -7.26 -5.36 9.37
C ILE A 162 -7.86 -4.13 8.69
N GLY A 163 -7.05 -3.34 7.97
CA GLY A 163 -7.53 -2.19 7.22
C GLY A 163 -8.53 -2.58 6.13
N GLY A 164 -8.30 -3.69 5.42
CA GLY A 164 -9.20 -4.17 4.37
C GLY A 164 -10.60 -4.46 4.91
N VAL A 165 -10.69 -5.10 6.08
CA VAL A 165 -11.98 -5.37 6.75
C VAL A 165 -12.69 -4.06 7.10
N THR A 166 -11.99 -3.05 7.62
CA THR A 166 -12.62 -1.74 7.91
C THR A 166 -13.02 -0.99 6.63
N GLY A 167 -12.38 -1.26 5.51
CA GLY A 167 -12.78 -0.75 4.19
C GLY A 167 -14.08 -1.35 3.70
N VAL A 168 -14.29 -2.65 3.93
CA VAL A 168 -15.58 -3.30 3.64
C VAL A 168 -16.70 -2.69 4.49
N VAL A 169 -16.43 -2.32 5.74
CA VAL A 169 -17.38 -1.58 6.58
C VAL A 169 -17.72 -0.22 5.96
N LEU A 170 -16.72 0.55 5.53
CA LEU A 170 -16.92 1.87 4.90
C LEU A 170 -17.54 1.80 3.50
N SER A 171 -17.43 0.67 2.80
CA SER A 171 -18.11 0.49 1.51
C SER A 171 -19.63 0.52 1.63
N GLN A 172 -20.19 0.33 2.83
CA GLN A 172 -21.62 0.38 3.09
C GLN A 172 -22.09 1.83 3.22
N ALA A 173 -22.80 2.36 2.23
CA ALA A 173 -23.26 3.76 2.21
C ALA A 173 -24.09 4.15 3.46
N GLY A 174 -24.83 3.22 4.05
CA GLY A 174 -25.56 3.46 5.30
C GLY A 174 -24.66 3.69 6.51
N VAL A 175 -23.58 2.93 6.63
CA VAL A 175 -22.58 3.05 7.71
C VAL A 175 -21.67 4.24 7.45
N ASP A 176 -21.24 4.43 6.20
CA ASP A 176 -20.39 5.56 5.81
C ASP A 176 -21.03 6.89 6.20
N ARG A 177 -22.35 7.06 6.09
CA ARG A 177 -23.01 8.31 6.54
C ARG A 177 -22.69 8.73 7.99
N ILE A 178 -22.40 7.79 8.88
CA ILE A 178 -21.99 8.06 10.27
C ILE A 178 -20.47 8.22 10.41
N TYR A 179 -19.70 7.46 9.63
CA TYR A 179 -18.24 7.42 9.74
C TYR A 179 -17.49 8.35 8.78
N HIS A 180 -18.19 8.90 7.77
CA HIS A 180 -17.65 9.79 6.77
C HIS A 180 -17.00 10.99 7.45
N ASP A 181 -15.80 11.35 7.00
CA ASP A 181 -15.02 12.44 7.58
C ASP A 181 -14.75 12.31 9.10
N THR A 182 -14.84 11.11 9.68
CA THR A 182 -14.38 10.84 11.05
C THR A 182 -12.99 10.22 11.08
N TYR A 183 -12.43 10.08 12.28
CA TYR A 183 -11.21 9.33 12.51
C TYR A 183 -11.30 7.84 12.11
N TYR A 184 -12.50 7.29 11.84
CA TYR A 184 -12.63 5.90 11.38
C TYR A 184 -12.09 5.77 9.95
N VAL A 185 -12.42 6.72 9.08
CA VAL A 185 -11.88 6.80 7.70
C VAL A 185 -10.37 7.04 7.73
N VAL A 186 -9.90 7.91 8.64
CA VAL A 186 -8.46 8.14 8.84
C VAL A 186 -7.76 6.84 9.22
N ALA A 187 -8.27 6.13 10.23
CA ALA A 187 -7.68 4.88 10.70
C ALA A 187 -7.67 3.80 9.60
N HIS A 188 -8.80 3.59 8.93
CA HIS A 188 -8.94 2.65 7.82
C HIS A 188 -7.86 2.89 6.75
N PHE A 189 -7.79 4.12 6.24
CA PHE A 189 -6.86 4.47 5.16
C PHE A 189 -5.40 4.38 5.60
N HIS A 190 -5.09 4.69 6.86
CA HIS A 190 -3.74 4.54 7.37
C HIS A 190 -3.32 3.08 7.50
N TYR A 191 -4.22 2.16 7.85
CA TYR A 191 -3.91 0.73 7.84
C TYR A 191 -3.70 0.18 6.43
N THR A 192 -4.58 0.51 5.47
CA THR A 192 -4.52 -0.05 4.11
C THR A 192 -3.48 0.61 3.23
N MET A 193 -3.43 1.93 3.20
CA MET A 193 -2.63 2.68 2.23
C MET A 193 -1.33 3.20 2.83
N SER A 194 -1.40 3.94 3.94
CA SER A 194 -0.18 4.49 4.55
C SER A 194 0.75 3.36 5.01
N MET A 195 0.26 2.48 5.88
CA MET A 195 1.04 1.37 6.43
C MET A 195 1.19 0.22 5.44
N GLY A 196 0.19 -0.02 4.58
CA GLY A 196 0.35 -0.95 3.46
C GLY A 196 1.55 -0.58 2.59
N ALA A 197 1.57 0.65 2.07
CA ALA A 197 2.69 1.14 1.27
C ALA A 197 4.01 1.17 2.07
N ALA A 198 4.03 1.76 3.27
CA ALA A 198 5.24 1.89 4.07
C ALA A 198 5.89 0.54 4.39
N PHE A 199 5.12 -0.47 4.81
CA PHE A 199 5.66 -1.79 5.11
C PHE A 199 6.20 -2.49 3.85
N THR A 200 5.53 -2.35 2.71
CA THR A 200 6.08 -2.88 1.45
C THR A 200 7.36 -2.17 1.03
N ILE A 201 7.46 -0.85 1.22
CA ILE A 201 8.67 -0.06 0.94
C ILE A 201 9.81 -0.52 1.85
N PHE A 202 9.59 -0.65 3.17
CA PHE A 202 10.61 -1.14 4.08
C PHE A 202 11.02 -2.57 3.76
N ALA A 203 10.07 -3.46 3.47
CA ALA A 203 10.38 -4.81 3.01
C ALA A 203 11.30 -4.77 1.77
N GLY A 204 10.99 -3.94 0.76
CA GLY A 204 11.79 -3.80 -0.45
C GLY A 204 13.18 -3.23 -0.19
N ILE A 205 13.28 -2.20 0.63
CA ILE A 205 14.57 -1.61 1.00
C ILE A 205 15.42 -2.66 1.69
N TYR A 206 14.91 -3.36 2.70
CA TYR A 206 15.67 -4.41 3.37
C TYR A 206 15.96 -5.61 2.46
N PHE A 207 15.12 -5.89 1.46
CA PHE A 207 15.33 -6.98 0.51
C PHE A 207 16.44 -6.67 -0.50
N TRP A 208 16.48 -5.44 -1.03
CA TRP A 208 17.38 -5.05 -2.11
C TRP A 208 18.51 -4.07 -1.74
N ILE A 209 18.59 -3.54 -0.51
CA ILE A 209 19.66 -2.60 -0.12
C ILE A 209 21.06 -3.20 -0.35
N GLY A 210 21.19 -4.52 -0.19
CA GLY A 210 22.41 -5.24 -0.52
C GLY A 210 22.77 -5.21 -1.98
N LYS A 211 21.79 -5.56 -2.82
CA LYS A 211 21.90 -5.51 -4.27
C LYS A 211 22.24 -4.12 -4.77
N MET A 212 21.63 -3.08 -4.19
CA MET A 212 21.85 -1.69 -4.63
C MET A 212 23.19 -1.10 -4.14
N SER A 213 23.63 -1.43 -2.92
CA SER A 213 24.80 -0.77 -2.30
C SER A 213 26.06 -1.64 -2.21
N GLY A 214 25.95 -2.94 -2.46
CA GLY A 214 27.00 -3.93 -2.20
C GLY A 214 27.26 -4.18 -0.71
N ARG A 215 26.41 -3.67 0.20
CA ARG A 215 26.59 -3.80 1.66
C ARG A 215 25.32 -4.23 2.37
N GLN A 216 25.48 -4.99 3.46
CA GLN A 216 24.37 -5.47 4.29
C GLN A 216 24.26 -4.73 5.62
N TYR A 217 22.99 -4.58 6.04
CA TYR A 217 22.60 -4.03 7.33
C TYR A 217 22.74 -5.08 8.44
N PRO A 218 22.90 -4.65 9.70
CA PRO A 218 22.82 -5.56 10.84
C PRO A 218 21.39 -6.05 11.05
N GLU A 219 21.17 -7.35 10.94
CA GLU A 219 19.84 -7.97 11.04
C GLU A 219 19.12 -7.63 12.36
N ALA A 220 19.85 -7.58 13.48
CA ALA A 220 19.28 -7.22 14.77
C ALA A 220 18.65 -5.81 14.79
N LEU A 221 19.27 -4.84 14.10
CA LEU A 221 18.74 -3.49 14.01
C LEU A 221 17.53 -3.42 13.07
N GLY A 222 17.53 -4.19 11.98
CA GLY A 222 16.38 -4.31 11.09
C GLY A 222 15.14 -4.86 11.81
N LYS A 223 15.33 -5.90 12.64
CA LYS A 223 14.28 -6.46 13.50
C LYS A 223 13.81 -5.48 14.57
N LEU A 224 14.72 -4.71 15.17
CA LEU A 224 14.36 -3.66 16.12
C LEU A 224 13.49 -2.58 15.48
N HIS A 225 13.89 -2.10 14.30
CA HIS A 225 13.10 -1.15 13.51
C HIS A 225 11.69 -1.70 13.22
N PHE A 226 11.60 -2.97 12.76
CA PHE A 226 10.31 -3.62 12.56
C PHE A 226 9.42 -3.58 13.79
N TRP A 227 9.89 -4.04 14.95
CA TRP A 227 9.06 -4.14 16.15
C TRP A 227 8.64 -2.78 16.70
N MET A 228 9.56 -1.82 16.75
CA MET A 228 9.25 -0.45 17.16
C MET A 228 8.20 0.17 16.22
N PHE A 229 8.35 -0.01 14.91
CA PHE A 229 7.42 0.55 13.95
C PHE A 229 6.06 -0.14 14.02
N PHE A 230 6.03 -1.48 14.01
CA PHE A 230 4.79 -2.27 14.07
C PHE A 230 3.96 -2.00 15.33
N ILE A 231 4.60 -1.88 16.49
CA ILE A 231 3.92 -1.53 17.74
C ILE A 231 3.44 -0.07 17.67
N GLY A 232 4.30 0.86 17.26
CA GLY A 232 3.97 2.28 17.16
C GLY A 232 2.77 2.54 16.25
N VAL A 233 2.70 1.91 15.09
CA VAL A 233 1.61 2.15 14.12
C VAL A 233 0.27 1.60 14.62
N ASN A 234 0.27 0.44 15.30
CA ASN A 234 -0.94 -0.08 15.92
C ASN A 234 -1.40 0.80 17.09
N LEU A 235 -0.48 1.25 17.95
CA LEU A 235 -0.81 2.22 19.00
C LEU A 235 -1.28 3.55 18.44
N THR A 236 -0.84 3.93 17.23
CA THR A 236 -1.28 5.16 16.55
C THR A 236 -2.70 4.99 16.02
N PHE A 237 -2.91 4.04 15.11
CA PHE A 237 -4.12 4.02 14.28
C PHE A 237 -5.21 3.10 14.81
N PHE A 238 -4.90 2.08 15.62
CA PHE A 238 -5.95 1.23 16.20
C PHE A 238 -6.90 2.06 17.09
N PRO A 239 -6.40 2.92 18.01
CA PRO A 239 -7.25 3.81 18.81
C PRO A 239 -8.13 4.75 17.98
N GLN A 240 -7.68 5.13 16.79
CA GLN A 240 -8.43 6.04 15.93
C GLN A 240 -9.73 5.44 15.40
N HIS A 241 -9.84 4.10 15.31
CA HIS A 241 -11.13 3.45 15.02
C HIS A 241 -12.14 3.69 16.15
N PHE A 242 -11.70 3.71 17.42
CA PHE A 242 -12.58 4.05 18.55
C PHE A 242 -12.96 5.52 18.54
N LEU A 243 -12.01 6.43 18.26
CA LEU A 243 -12.29 7.86 18.09
C LEU A 243 -13.33 8.11 17.00
N GLY A 244 -13.15 7.49 15.83
CA GLY A 244 -14.07 7.60 14.72
C GLY A 244 -15.46 7.04 15.04
N ARG A 245 -15.52 5.90 15.72
CA ARG A 245 -16.79 5.31 16.18
C ARG A 245 -17.50 6.18 17.22
N GLN A 246 -16.75 6.93 18.03
CA GLN A 246 -17.28 7.92 18.97
C GLN A 246 -17.68 9.25 18.28
N GLY A 247 -17.52 9.35 16.96
CA GLY A 247 -17.91 10.53 16.17
C GLY A 247 -16.87 11.64 16.14
N MET A 248 -15.60 11.38 16.47
CA MET A 248 -14.54 12.38 16.36
C MET A 248 -14.30 12.74 14.88
N PRO A 249 -14.56 13.98 14.45
CA PRO A 249 -14.33 14.41 13.07
C PRO A 249 -12.83 14.54 12.78
N ARG A 250 -12.42 14.28 11.53
CA ARG A 250 -11.05 14.53 11.07
C ARG A 250 -10.85 16.03 10.78
N ARG A 251 -9.59 16.47 10.70
CA ARG A 251 -9.19 17.87 10.38
C ARG A 251 -9.59 18.90 11.46
N TYR A 252 -9.73 18.48 12.71
CA TYR A 252 -9.93 19.36 13.85
C TYR A 252 -8.62 19.54 14.60
N ILE A 253 -8.31 20.79 14.98
CA ILE A 253 -7.10 21.14 15.72
C ILE A 253 -7.18 20.82 17.22
N ASP A 254 -8.40 20.76 17.76
CA ASP A 254 -8.66 20.49 19.18
C ASP A 254 -9.93 19.61 19.32
N TYR A 255 -10.11 19.00 20.50
CA TYR A 255 -11.18 18.06 20.77
C TYR A 255 -11.67 18.10 22.23
N PRO A 256 -12.96 17.79 22.47
CA PRO A 256 -13.48 17.62 23.83
C PRO A 256 -12.75 16.53 24.63
N GLU A 257 -12.77 16.66 25.97
CA GLU A 257 -12.11 15.73 26.91
C GLU A 257 -12.49 14.26 26.69
N ALA A 258 -13.72 13.98 26.24
CA ALA A 258 -14.20 12.62 25.95
C ALA A 258 -13.31 11.85 24.95
N PHE A 259 -12.59 12.56 24.07
CA PHE A 259 -11.68 11.96 23.10
C PHE A 259 -10.22 11.89 23.58
N ALA A 260 -9.90 12.47 24.75
CA ALA A 260 -8.52 12.65 25.19
C ALA A 260 -7.78 11.32 25.42
N TYR A 261 -8.46 10.30 25.96
CA TYR A 261 -7.83 9.01 26.26
C TYR A 261 -7.23 8.35 25.02
N TRP A 262 -8.04 8.17 23.96
CA TRP A 262 -7.58 7.52 22.74
C TRP A 262 -6.62 8.41 21.93
N ASN A 263 -6.81 9.72 21.92
CA ASN A 263 -5.86 10.65 21.29
C ASN A 263 -4.48 10.60 21.94
N LYS A 264 -4.42 10.51 23.28
CA LYS A 264 -3.16 10.39 24.02
C LYS A 264 -2.41 9.12 23.64
N ILE A 265 -3.09 7.97 23.59
CA ILE A 265 -2.48 6.70 23.16
C ILE A 265 -2.02 6.78 21.71
N SER A 266 -2.87 7.32 20.83
CA SER A 266 -2.52 7.53 19.41
C SER A 266 -1.24 8.36 19.26
N SER A 267 -1.11 9.41 20.05
CA SER A 267 0.07 10.30 20.06
C SER A 267 1.34 9.58 20.51
N TYR A 268 1.27 8.75 21.56
CA TYR A 268 2.44 7.95 21.98
C TYR A 268 2.84 6.92 20.92
N GLY A 269 1.87 6.29 20.25
CA GLY A 269 2.13 5.43 19.10
C GLY A 269 2.88 6.19 18.01
N ALA A 270 2.44 7.41 17.68
CA ALA A 270 3.04 8.21 16.63
C ALA A 270 4.48 8.60 16.95
N LEU A 271 4.76 8.96 18.21
CA LEU A 271 6.12 9.25 18.68
C LEU A 271 7.03 8.00 18.60
N LEU A 272 6.52 6.82 18.94
CA LEU A 272 7.26 5.57 18.81
C LEU A 272 7.55 5.23 17.34
N SER A 273 6.58 5.38 16.46
CA SER A 273 6.76 5.22 15.01
C SER A 273 7.79 6.20 14.44
N PHE A 274 7.77 7.46 14.90
CA PHE A 274 8.74 8.47 14.51
C PHE A 274 10.16 8.09 14.98
N ALA A 275 10.34 7.72 16.24
CA ALA A 275 11.63 7.25 16.76
C ALA A 275 12.16 6.03 15.98
N SER A 276 11.25 5.11 15.63
CA SER A 276 11.55 3.95 14.79
C SER A 276 12.04 4.35 13.39
N PHE A 277 11.43 5.38 12.79
CA PHE A 277 11.86 5.89 11.49
C PHE A 277 13.24 6.56 11.56
N ILE A 278 13.56 7.28 12.64
CA ILE A 278 14.92 7.82 12.85
C ILE A 278 15.95 6.68 12.96
N LEU A 279 15.61 5.60 13.68
CA LEU A 279 16.45 4.40 13.73
C LEU A 279 16.68 3.83 12.31
N PHE A 280 15.63 3.74 11.49
CA PHE A 280 15.76 3.29 10.09
C PHE A 280 16.74 4.13 9.27
N ILE A 281 16.65 5.46 9.35
CA ILE A 281 17.60 6.35 8.68
C ILE A 281 19.04 6.07 9.14
N GLY A 282 19.24 5.87 10.45
CA GLY A 282 20.53 5.45 11.02
C GLY A 282 21.03 4.12 10.46
N ILE A 283 20.14 3.12 10.31
CA ILE A 283 20.47 1.81 9.73
C ILE A 283 20.91 1.95 8.27
N VAL A 284 20.18 2.72 7.46
CA VAL A 284 20.52 2.97 6.05
C VAL A 284 21.89 3.65 5.97
N PHE A 285 22.11 4.70 6.75
CA PHE A 285 23.38 5.42 6.77
C PHE A 285 24.56 4.52 7.18
N TYR A 286 24.39 3.72 8.23
CA TYR A 286 25.39 2.73 8.65
C TYR A 286 25.67 1.71 7.54
N THR A 287 24.62 1.20 6.89
CA THR A 287 24.75 0.17 5.84
C THR A 287 25.58 0.69 4.67
N LEU A 288 25.31 1.91 4.21
CA LEU A 288 26.01 2.52 3.08
C LEU A 288 27.49 2.81 3.38
N ARG A 289 27.82 3.18 4.63
CA ARG A 289 29.20 3.55 5.00
C ARG A 289 30.03 2.37 5.51
N ALA A 290 29.46 1.56 6.38
CA ALA A 290 30.16 0.57 7.20
C ALA A 290 29.55 -0.84 7.15
N GLY A 291 28.42 -1.04 6.46
CA GLY A 291 27.79 -2.36 6.32
C GLY A 291 28.72 -3.41 5.73
N LYS A 292 28.55 -4.68 6.13
CA LYS A 292 29.41 -5.77 5.63
C LYS A 292 29.28 -5.88 4.11
N ARG A 293 30.41 -5.93 3.39
CA ARG A 293 30.40 -6.11 1.94
C ARG A 293 29.82 -7.46 1.56
N ILE A 294 28.99 -7.46 0.52
CA ILE A 294 28.42 -8.66 -0.08
C ILE A 294 29.41 -9.20 -1.10
N THR A 295 29.73 -10.48 -0.99
CA THR A 295 30.64 -11.18 -1.91
C THR A 295 29.92 -12.14 -2.86
N GLU A 296 28.64 -12.39 -2.62
CA GLU A 296 27.82 -13.33 -3.39
C GLU A 296 26.79 -12.55 -4.23
N ASN A 297 26.53 -13.03 -5.44
CA ASN A 297 25.51 -12.44 -6.32
C ASN A 297 24.11 -12.57 -5.70
N ASN A 298 23.83 -13.74 -5.14
CA ASN A 298 22.62 -14.05 -4.40
C ASN A 298 22.96 -14.25 -2.92
N TYR A 299 22.74 -13.21 -2.12
CA TYR A 299 23.01 -13.21 -0.68
C TYR A 299 21.83 -13.67 0.18
N TRP A 300 20.73 -14.12 -0.42
CA TRP A 300 19.56 -14.63 0.29
C TRP A 300 19.56 -16.15 0.37
N ASN A 301 19.19 -16.81 -0.72
CA ASN A 301 19.16 -18.27 -0.89
C ASN A 301 18.77 -18.60 -2.35
N GLU A 302 18.82 -19.88 -2.71
CA GLU A 302 18.50 -20.36 -4.07
C GLU A 302 17.06 -20.08 -4.57
N TYR A 303 16.13 -19.70 -3.69
CA TYR A 303 14.75 -19.31 -3.99
C TYR A 303 14.57 -17.80 -4.20
N ALA A 304 15.65 -17.02 -4.06
CA ALA A 304 15.78 -15.74 -4.75
C ALA A 304 16.21 -16.05 -6.19
N ASP A 305 15.28 -16.54 -7.01
CA ASP A 305 15.54 -17.21 -8.30
C ASP A 305 15.28 -16.32 -9.53
N THR A 306 14.91 -15.06 -9.32
CA THR A 306 14.77 -14.05 -10.37
C THR A 306 16.13 -13.52 -10.87
N LEU A 307 16.14 -12.96 -12.08
CA LEU A 307 17.36 -12.59 -12.80
C LEU A 307 18.29 -11.64 -12.04
N GLU A 308 17.79 -10.75 -11.18
CA GLU A 308 18.61 -9.79 -10.44
C GLU A 308 19.59 -10.47 -9.48
N TRP A 309 19.31 -11.70 -9.06
CA TRP A 309 20.16 -12.48 -8.16
C TRP A 309 21.30 -13.19 -8.88
N THR A 310 21.30 -13.20 -10.22
CA THR A 310 22.41 -13.72 -11.04
C THR A 310 23.55 -12.72 -11.17
N LEU A 311 23.30 -11.43 -10.90
CA LEU A 311 24.23 -10.32 -11.06
C LEU A 311 25.03 -10.04 -9.78
N PRO A 312 26.22 -9.39 -9.86
CA PRO A 312 26.95 -8.94 -8.67
C PRO A 312 26.19 -7.85 -7.89
N SER A 313 26.75 -7.46 -6.74
CA SER A 313 26.17 -6.44 -5.85
C SER A 313 27.24 -5.36 -5.54
N PRO A 314 27.14 -4.13 -6.08
CA PRO A 314 26.10 -3.66 -6.99
C PRO A 314 26.21 -4.25 -8.41
N PRO A 315 25.11 -4.27 -9.18
CA PRO A 315 25.17 -4.67 -10.58
C PRO A 315 26.00 -3.66 -11.41
N PRO A 316 26.66 -4.11 -12.49
CA PRO A 316 27.31 -3.22 -13.44
C PRO A 316 26.28 -2.35 -14.18
N GLU A 317 26.76 -1.27 -14.80
CA GLU A 317 25.93 -0.37 -15.63
C GLU A 317 25.26 -1.11 -16.80
N HIS A 318 26.01 -1.98 -17.49
CA HIS A 318 25.49 -2.92 -18.49
C HIS A 318 25.38 -4.32 -17.88
N THR A 319 24.17 -4.88 -17.83
CA THR A 319 23.88 -6.08 -17.02
C THR A 319 24.09 -7.40 -17.74
N PHE A 320 23.64 -7.52 -19.00
CA PHE A 320 23.66 -8.78 -19.75
C PHE A 320 24.19 -8.58 -21.17
N GLU A 321 25.40 -9.09 -21.44
CA GLU A 321 25.97 -9.15 -22.80
C GLU A 321 25.22 -10.11 -23.72
N THR A 322 24.68 -11.19 -23.14
CA THR A 322 23.82 -12.15 -23.84
C THR A 322 22.48 -12.18 -23.13
N LEU A 323 21.40 -12.01 -23.90
CA LEU A 323 20.05 -11.99 -23.35
C LEU A 323 19.76 -13.29 -22.57
N PRO A 324 19.29 -13.18 -21.31
CA PRO A 324 18.89 -14.35 -20.53
C PRO A 324 17.76 -15.12 -21.21
N LYS A 325 17.79 -16.44 -21.07
CA LYS A 325 16.74 -17.35 -21.54
C LYS A 325 15.73 -17.57 -20.42
N PRO A 326 14.48 -17.96 -20.73
CA PRO A 326 13.49 -18.32 -19.71
C PRO A 326 14.00 -19.34 -18.68
N SER A 327 14.80 -20.31 -19.12
CA SER A 327 15.43 -21.33 -18.25
C SER A 327 16.33 -20.77 -17.14
N ASP A 328 16.78 -19.52 -17.27
CA ASP A 328 17.72 -18.90 -16.33
C ASP A 328 17.02 -18.37 -15.06
N TRP A 329 15.70 -18.18 -15.11
CA TRP A 329 14.89 -17.65 -14.00
C TRP A 329 13.58 -18.39 -13.77
N ASP A 330 13.05 -19.07 -14.78
CA ASP A 330 11.88 -19.95 -14.67
C ASP A 330 12.37 -21.40 -14.57
N LYS A 331 12.77 -21.80 -13.35
CA LYS A 331 13.35 -23.11 -13.08
C LYS A 331 12.33 -24.26 -13.07
N GLY A 332 11.08 -24.01 -13.49
CA GLY A 332 10.04 -25.04 -13.59
C GLY A 332 9.87 -25.79 -12.26
N HIS A 333 9.35 -25.13 -11.24
CA HIS A 333 9.00 -25.82 -10.00
C HIS A 333 7.82 -26.77 -10.28
N ALA A 334 8.06 -28.08 -10.21
CA ALA A 334 7.02 -29.09 -10.37
C ALA A 334 5.87 -28.78 -9.40
N HIS A 335 4.69 -28.52 -9.98
CA HIS A 335 3.46 -28.23 -9.25
C HIS A 335 2.97 -29.43 -8.44
#